data_AF-A0A7J8GNT7-F1
#
_entry.id   AF-A0A7J8GNT7-F1
#
_cell.length_a   1.000
_cell.length_b   1.000
_cell.length_c   1.000
_cell.angle_alpha   90.00
_cell.angle_beta   90.00
_cell.angle_gamma   90.00
#
_symmetry.space_group_name_H-M   'P 1'
#
loop_
_entity.id
_entity.type
_entity.pdbx_description
1 polymer ?
#
loop_
_entity_poly.entity_id
_entity_poly.type
_entity_poly.pdbx_seq_one_letter_code
_entity_poly.pdbx_strand_id
1 'polypeptide(L)'
;MMSNPEHGLPFLPGTSFTDSTKTAFHRSQTLNYRHGYAMARRPTVGIGGDRLQVNQLSQADLDELANKAPLLTYGEPKPAAPPNFIPAHVAFDKKVLRFDAYFQEDVSMSTEEHYRIRQVNIYYFLEDDSMSVMEPTVENSGILQGKLIKRQRLPKNDRGDHYHWKDLNRGINITIYGKTFHIVECDRFTQEFLESQGIELNPPEKMALDPYTELRKQPLHQYVTPSDFDQLKQFLTFDKQVLRFYAIWDDTDSMFGECRNYIIHYYLMDDTVEIREVHERNNGRDPFPLLMNRQRMPKVLVANAENFPQCVLEISDQEVSEWYTAKDFIVGKPLTILGRTFFIYDCDPFTRRYYKEKFGISDLPRIDVGKKEPPRIKQELPPYNGFGPVEDSAQNCFALVPKAPKKDVIKMLMNDNKVLRYLASLESPYPEDKDRRFVFSYFLATDMISIFEPPVRNSGIIGGKFLGRTKVVKPHSSVENPVYYGPSDFFIGAVIEVFGHRFIIRDTDNYVLKYMESNAAQYSPEALLSIQNHIRKREAPAPELEKLAFTKFLWLCSESHSKDSSISTSTVAFSSLTPLCWV
;
A
#
# COMPACT_ATOMS: atom_id res chain seq x y z
N MET A 1 11.34 59.53 41.70
CA MET A 1 12.52 60.33 42.11
C MET A 1 13.33 59.42 43.01
N MET A 2 14.54 59.06 42.61
CA MET A 2 15.43 58.30 43.49
C MET A 2 15.65 59.06 44.78
N SER A 3 15.85 58.34 45.89
CA SER A 3 16.46 58.88 47.09
C SER A 3 17.85 59.41 46.73
N ASN A 4 17.92 60.67 46.33
CA ASN A 4 19.18 61.41 46.37
C ASN A 4 19.67 61.32 47.83
N PRO A 5 20.92 60.93 48.11
CA PRO A 5 21.51 61.38 49.35
C PRO A 5 21.43 62.91 49.28
N GLU A 6 20.65 63.54 50.16
CA GLU A 6 20.82 64.97 50.38
C GLU A 6 22.31 65.19 50.63
N HIS A 7 22.91 66.08 49.83
CA HIS A 7 24.35 66.31 49.82
C HIS A 7 24.87 66.45 51.25
N GLY A 8 25.67 65.48 51.70
CA GLY A 8 26.42 65.56 52.96
C GLY A 8 25.94 64.66 54.11
N LEU A 9 24.90 63.83 53.97
CA LEU A 9 24.52 62.89 55.03
C LEU A 9 25.36 61.59 54.99
N PRO A 10 25.89 61.12 56.14
CA PRO A 10 26.63 59.87 56.22
C PRO A 10 25.71 58.65 56.01
N PHE A 11 26.21 57.63 55.32
CA PHE A 11 25.47 56.41 54.99
C PHE A 11 25.46 55.43 56.18
N LEU A 12 24.71 55.79 57.23
CA LEU A 12 24.53 55.01 58.46
C LEU A 12 23.14 54.34 58.47
N PRO A 13 22.96 53.25 59.24
CA PRO A 13 21.65 52.63 59.40
C PRO A 13 20.64 53.65 59.95
N GLY A 14 19.56 53.93 59.21
CA GLY A 14 18.53 54.90 59.58
C GLY A 14 18.58 56.24 58.82
N THR A 15 19.66 56.54 58.09
CA THR A 15 19.77 57.73 57.22
C THR A 15 19.50 57.43 55.74
N SER A 16 19.02 56.22 55.43
CA SER A 16 18.65 55.78 54.08
C SER A 16 17.13 55.65 53.95
N PHE A 17 16.53 56.32 52.98
CA PHE A 17 15.09 56.25 52.71
C PHE A 17 14.81 55.31 51.52
N THR A 18 13.93 54.32 51.70
CA THR A 18 13.50 53.42 50.62
C THR A 18 12.30 54.01 49.88
N ASP A 19 12.38 54.12 48.55
CA ASP A 19 11.27 54.58 47.72
C ASP A 19 10.19 53.49 47.60
N SER A 20 9.04 53.69 48.25
CA SER A 20 7.91 52.76 48.26
C SER A 20 7.09 52.76 46.96
N THR A 21 7.38 53.66 46.03
CA THR A 21 6.68 53.76 44.73
C THR A 21 7.32 52.93 43.62
N LYS A 22 8.47 52.30 43.90
CA LYS A 22 9.22 51.51 42.91
C LYS A 22 8.52 50.18 42.61
N THR A 23 8.19 49.96 41.34
CA THR A 23 7.48 48.77 40.87
C THR A 23 8.38 47.81 40.07
N ALA A 24 9.51 48.28 39.53
CA ALA A 24 10.44 47.48 38.72
C ALA A 24 11.72 47.13 39.49
N PHE A 25 12.00 45.83 39.65
CA PHE A 25 13.17 45.31 40.40
C PHE A 25 14.08 44.39 39.56
N HIS A 26 13.95 44.43 38.22
CA HIS A 26 14.74 43.59 37.33
C HIS A 26 16.24 43.95 37.38
N ARG A 27 17.12 42.95 37.37
CA ARG A 27 18.59 43.13 37.38
C ARG A 27 19.13 43.06 35.95
N SER A 28 20.05 43.96 35.61
CA SER A 28 20.79 43.88 34.34
C SER A 28 21.71 42.65 34.32
N GLN A 29 21.69 41.88 33.23
CA GLN A 29 22.60 40.75 33.03
C GLN A 29 24.02 41.23 32.73
N THR A 30 24.84 41.35 33.77
CA THR A 30 26.26 41.76 33.68
C THR A 30 27.21 40.59 33.47
N LEU A 31 26.78 39.36 33.72
CA LEU A 31 27.58 38.14 33.58
C LEU A 31 26.91 37.24 32.54
N ASN A 32 27.67 36.82 31.53
CA ASN A 32 27.15 35.97 30.45
C ASN A 32 28.21 34.97 29.96
N TYR A 33 27.80 33.89 29.31
CA TYR A 33 28.68 32.94 28.64
C TYR A 33 28.53 33.06 27.12
N ARG A 34 29.64 33.18 26.40
CA ARG A 34 29.65 33.16 24.93
C ARG A 34 30.72 32.18 24.44
N HIS A 35 30.29 31.17 23.69
CA HIS A 35 31.15 30.09 23.18
C HIS A 35 32.01 29.42 24.28
N GLY A 36 31.44 29.15 25.44
CA GLY A 36 32.11 28.45 26.55
C GLY A 36 32.96 29.32 27.47
N TYR A 37 33.16 30.60 27.17
CA TYR A 37 33.94 31.53 28.01
C TYR A 37 33.03 32.48 28.80
N ALA A 38 33.37 32.70 30.08
CA ALA A 38 32.68 33.65 30.94
C ALA A 38 33.07 35.09 30.57
N MET A 39 32.08 35.92 30.28
CA MET A 39 32.24 37.32 29.87
C MET A 39 31.51 38.23 30.87
N ALA A 40 32.25 39.12 31.52
CA ALA A 40 31.70 40.13 32.42
C ALA A 40 31.58 41.48 31.71
N ARG A 41 30.39 42.10 31.77
CA ARG A 41 30.08 43.44 31.28
C ARG A 41 29.73 44.36 32.45
N ARG A 42 30.20 45.60 32.41
CA ARG A 42 29.85 46.59 33.44
C ARG A 42 28.37 46.99 33.28
N PRO A 43 27.60 47.10 34.38
CA PRO A 43 26.21 47.54 34.31
C PRO A 43 26.16 49.01 33.85
N THR A 44 25.30 49.30 32.88
CA THR A 44 25.01 50.65 32.39
C THR A 44 23.83 51.30 33.14
N VAL A 45 22.95 50.48 33.71
CA VAL A 45 21.81 50.91 34.55
C VAL A 45 21.74 50.04 35.80
N GLY A 46 21.22 50.62 36.87
CA GLY A 46 20.95 49.97 38.15
C GLY A 46 19.69 49.12 38.10
N ILE A 47 19.32 48.58 39.26
CA ILE A 47 18.19 47.67 39.42
C ILE A 47 16.89 48.40 39.04
N GLY A 48 16.11 47.84 38.11
CA GLY A 48 14.85 48.43 37.67
C GLY A 48 14.97 49.50 36.58
N GLY A 49 16.15 49.69 35.97
CA GLY A 49 16.39 50.72 34.94
C GLY A 49 16.89 52.06 35.49
N ASP A 50 17.20 52.08 36.78
CA ASP A 50 17.70 53.20 37.54
C ASP A 50 19.04 53.75 37.00
N ARG A 51 19.22 55.08 36.89
CA ARG A 51 20.48 55.66 36.38
C ARG A 51 21.60 55.48 37.41
N LEU A 52 22.69 54.81 37.04
CA LEU A 52 23.87 54.64 37.90
C LEU A 52 24.60 55.99 38.03
N GLN A 53 24.94 56.40 39.26
CA GLN A 53 25.90 57.48 39.47
C GLN A 53 27.31 56.93 39.19
N VAL A 54 27.84 57.23 38.02
CA VAL A 54 29.20 56.87 37.63
C VAL A 54 30.10 58.07 37.94
N ASN A 55 30.93 57.97 38.98
CA ASN A 55 32.06 58.89 39.18
C ASN A 55 33.17 58.56 38.19
N GLN A 56 32.95 58.85 36.90
CA GLN A 56 34.04 58.95 35.93
C GLN A 56 34.15 60.42 35.55
N LEU A 57 35.16 61.09 36.10
CA LEU A 57 35.58 62.41 35.63
C LEU A 57 35.91 62.30 34.14
N SER A 58 35.40 63.23 33.34
CA SER A 58 35.74 63.26 31.92
C SER A 58 37.21 63.61 31.72
N GLN A 59 37.77 63.30 30.55
CA GLN A 59 39.14 63.68 30.21
C GLN A 59 39.37 65.19 30.38
N ALA A 60 38.35 66.00 30.09
CA ALA A 60 38.36 67.45 30.28
C ALA A 60 38.40 67.86 31.76
N ASP A 61 37.69 67.14 32.64
CA ASP A 61 37.71 67.41 34.09
C ASP A 61 39.05 67.01 34.72
N LEU A 62 39.71 65.97 34.18
CA LEU A 62 41.07 65.56 34.58
C LEU A 62 42.12 66.58 34.15
N ASP A 63 42.00 67.12 32.93
CA ASP A 63 42.88 68.16 32.41
C ASP A 63 42.70 69.50 33.17
N GLU A 64 41.48 69.85 33.57
CA GLU A 64 41.21 71.02 34.41
C GLU A 64 41.81 70.88 35.82
N LEU A 65 41.80 69.66 36.38
CA LEU A 65 42.47 69.36 37.65
C LEU A 65 44.00 69.43 37.54
N ALA A 66 44.56 68.94 36.42
CA ALA A 66 46.00 68.98 36.15
C ALA A 66 46.53 70.41 35.95
N ASN A 67 45.69 71.32 35.44
CA ASN A 67 46.05 72.72 35.18
C ASN A 67 46.01 73.61 36.44
N LYS A 68 45.44 73.16 37.56
CA LYS A 68 45.52 73.86 38.85
C LYS A 68 46.85 73.55 39.55
N ALA A 69 47.92 74.20 39.08
CA ALA A 69 49.22 74.41 39.73
C ALA A 69 49.63 73.34 40.79
N PRO A 70 50.22 72.19 40.39
CA PRO A 70 50.66 71.13 41.32
C PRO A 70 51.90 71.52 42.16
N LEU A 71 52.52 72.67 41.87
CA LEU A 71 53.79 73.13 42.44
C LEU A 71 53.72 73.53 43.92
N LEU A 72 52.53 73.85 44.45
CA LEU A 72 52.37 74.28 45.85
C LEU A 72 52.05 73.14 46.83
N THR A 73 51.70 71.94 46.34
CA THR A 73 51.33 70.81 47.23
C THR A 73 52.29 69.60 47.13
N TYR A 74 52.98 69.38 46.01
CA TYR A 74 53.79 68.16 45.79
C TYR A 74 55.24 68.35 45.31
N GLY A 75 55.74 69.60 45.20
CA GLY A 75 57.12 69.89 44.79
C GLY A 75 57.41 69.68 43.30
N GLU A 76 58.63 69.99 42.86
CA GLU A 76 59.04 69.84 41.45
C GLU A 76 58.96 68.36 41.00
N PRO A 77 58.39 68.08 39.81
CA PRO A 77 58.36 66.73 39.27
C PRO A 77 59.78 66.22 39.05
N LYS A 78 60.10 65.09 39.68
CA LYS A 78 61.38 64.40 39.53
C LYS A 78 61.65 64.20 38.02
N PRO A 79 62.83 64.58 37.50
CA PRO A 79 63.14 64.37 36.09
C PRO A 79 62.95 62.89 35.75
N ALA A 80 62.36 62.63 34.59
CA ALA A 80 62.12 61.27 34.12
C ALA A 80 63.42 60.47 34.20
N ALA A 81 63.35 59.27 34.78
CA ALA A 81 64.52 58.40 34.86
C ALA A 81 65.08 58.20 33.45
N PRO A 82 66.41 58.27 33.26
CA PRO A 82 67.00 57.99 31.97
C PRO A 82 66.56 56.59 31.51
N PRO A 83 66.22 56.41 30.21
CA PRO A 83 65.76 55.12 29.73
C PRO A 83 66.83 54.07 29.99
N ASN A 84 66.40 52.94 30.55
CA ASN A 84 67.30 51.81 30.78
C ASN A 84 67.92 51.38 29.44
N PHE A 85 69.24 51.20 29.42
CA PHE A 85 69.94 50.67 28.24
C PHE A 85 69.47 49.25 27.96
N ILE A 86 68.82 49.03 26.82
CA ILE A 86 68.38 47.72 26.37
C ILE A 86 69.38 47.24 25.31
N PRO A 87 70.10 46.13 25.52
CA PRO A 87 71.00 45.56 24.51
C PRO A 87 70.25 45.21 23.21
N ALA A 88 70.94 45.29 22.07
CA ALA A 88 70.35 45.05 20.75
C ALA A 88 69.65 43.69 20.63
N HIS A 89 70.26 42.61 21.14
CA HIS A 89 69.66 41.27 21.12
C HIS A 89 68.34 41.18 21.92
N VAL A 90 68.16 42.03 22.94
CA VAL A 90 66.89 42.11 23.70
C VAL A 90 65.89 43.03 23.00
N ALA A 91 66.35 44.17 22.47
CA ALA A 91 65.50 45.15 21.80
C ALA A 91 64.91 44.61 20.47
N PHE A 92 65.65 43.72 19.81
CA PHE A 92 65.31 43.12 18.52
C PHE A 92 64.97 41.63 18.59
N ASP A 93 64.77 41.07 19.79
CA ASP A 93 64.33 39.68 19.94
C ASP A 93 63.05 39.43 19.11
N LYS A 94 63.06 38.34 18.32
CA LYS A 94 61.98 37.91 17.40
C LYS A 94 61.59 38.92 16.31
N LYS A 95 62.27 40.04 16.16
CA LYS A 95 62.05 40.96 15.04
C LYS A 95 62.87 40.48 13.85
N VAL A 96 62.16 40.03 12.82
CA VAL A 96 62.75 39.45 11.61
C VAL A 96 62.24 40.20 10.40
N LEU A 97 63.14 40.63 9.53
CA LEU A 97 62.76 41.19 8.25
C LEU A 97 62.58 40.08 7.23
N ARG A 98 61.45 40.05 6.54
CA ARG A 98 61.15 39.13 5.44
C ARG A 98 61.06 39.88 4.12
N PHE A 99 61.80 39.39 3.12
CA PHE A 99 61.75 39.82 1.73
C PHE A 99 61.35 38.65 0.84
N ASP A 100 60.46 38.91 -0.11
CA ASP A 100 60.08 37.96 -1.15
C ASP A 100 60.95 38.22 -2.38
N ALA A 101 61.61 37.18 -2.88
CA ALA A 101 62.63 37.26 -3.92
C ALA A 101 62.53 36.06 -4.86
N TYR A 102 63.25 36.11 -5.98
CA TYR A 102 63.45 34.94 -6.84
C TYR A 102 64.87 34.89 -7.37
N PHE A 103 65.28 33.72 -7.85
CA PHE A 103 66.49 33.58 -8.66
C PHE A 103 66.21 32.67 -9.85
N GLN A 104 66.92 32.92 -10.95
CA GLN A 104 66.88 32.07 -12.14
C GLN A 104 67.88 30.93 -12.00
N GLU A 105 67.44 29.72 -12.29
CA GLU A 105 68.28 28.52 -12.36
C GLU A 105 68.26 27.98 -13.79
N ASP A 106 69.43 27.89 -14.42
CA ASP A 106 69.55 27.34 -15.77
C ASP A 106 69.41 25.81 -15.74
N VAL A 107 68.59 25.27 -16.64
CA VAL A 107 68.31 23.83 -16.73
C VAL A 107 68.87 23.31 -18.04
N SER A 108 69.94 22.52 -17.96
CA SER A 108 70.52 21.86 -19.12
C SER A 108 69.74 20.57 -19.46
N MET A 109 69.60 20.28 -20.75
CA MET A 109 69.10 18.99 -21.27
C MET A 109 67.63 18.64 -20.98
N SER A 110 66.74 19.62 -20.82
CA SER A 110 65.29 19.39 -20.72
C SER A 110 64.59 19.73 -22.06
N THR A 111 63.54 18.97 -22.41
CA THR A 111 62.70 19.25 -23.59
C THR A 111 61.60 20.28 -23.31
N GLU A 112 61.28 20.53 -22.04
CA GLU A 112 60.13 21.34 -21.62
C GLU A 112 60.54 22.78 -21.19
N GLU A 113 61.72 22.93 -20.56
CA GLU A 113 62.24 24.21 -20.02
C GLU A 113 63.76 24.42 -20.30
N HIS A 114 64.19 25.67 -20.51
CA HIS A 114 65.61 26.06 -20.63
C HIS A 114 66.17 26.71 -19.36
N TYR A 115 65.32 27.39 -18.62
CA TYR A 115 65.59 27.96 -17.31
C TYR A 115 64.30 27.88 -16.51
N ARG A 116 64.41 27.90 -15.18
CA ARG A 116 63.28 27.98 -14.27
C ARG A 116 63.48 29.08 -13.24
N ILE A 117 62.37 29.65 -12.80
CA ILE A 117 62.38 30.70 -11.77
C ILE A 117 62.00 30.08 -10.42
N ARG A 118 62.91 30.20 -9.44
CA ARG A 118 62.68 29.69 -8.08
C ARG A 118 62.40 30.84 -7.14
N GLN A 119 61.18 30.86 -6.61
CA GLN A 119 60.72 31.85 -5.64
C GLN A 119 61.29 31.52 -4.27
N VAL A 120 61.79 32.51 -3.53
CA VAL A 120 62.38 32.33 -2.21
C VAL A 120 62.03 33.49 -1.28
N ASN A 121 61.98 33.20 0.01
CA ASN A 121 61.82 34.19 1.06
C ASN A 121 63.15 34.35 1.78
N ILE A 122 63.67 35.57 1.82
CA ILE A 122 64.89 35.94 2.55
C ILE A 122 64.46 36.49 3.91
N TYR A 123 64.95 35.88 4.98
CA TYR A 123 64.76 36.34 6.35
C TYR A 123 66.05 36.95 6.88
N TYR A 124 65.99 38.16 7.42
CA TYR A 124 67.06 38.87 8.10
C TYR A 124 66.70 39.03 9.57
N PHE A 125 67.50 38.48 10.47
CA PHE A 125 67.26 38.53 11.91
C PHE A 125 67.96 39.75 12.50
N LEU A 126 67.19 40.71 13.05
CA LEU A 126 67.72 41.96 13.61
C LEU A 126 68.47 41.76 14.93
N GLU A 127 68.33 40.60 15.56
CA GLU A 127 68.98 40.23 16.82
C GLU A 127 70.51 40.11 16.67
N ASP A 128 70.98 39.52 15.57
CA ASP A 128 72.36 39.07 15.36
C ASP A 128 72.90 39.32 13.94
N ASP A 129 72.20 40.10 13.12
CA ASP A 129 72.51 40.40 11.72
C ASP A 129 72.70 39.15 10.84
N SER A 130 72.02 38.06 11.19
CA SER A 130 72.05 36.82 10.43
C SER A 130 70.95 36.78 9.37
N MET A 131 71.16 35.98 8.33
CA MET A 131 70.23 35.80 7.23
C MET A 131 69.96 34.32 6.97
N SER A 132 68.76 34.01 6.52
CA SER A 132 68.39 32.69 6.01
C SER A 132 67.53 32.83 4.76
N VAL A 133 67.66 31.89 3.83
CA VAL A 133 66.88 31.88 2.59
C VAL A 133 66.08 30.59 2.55
N MET A 134 64.77 30.70 2.42
CA MET A 134 63.87 29.54 2.36
C MET A 134 62.98 29.61 1.12
N GLU A 135 62.91 28.51 0.40
CA GLU A 135 61.98 28.30 -0.70
C GLU A 135 60.63 27.80 -0.13
N PRO A 136 59.50 28.44 -0.47
CA PRO A 136 58.19 27.98 -0.07
C PRO A 136 57.87 26.62 -0.72
N THR A 137 57.06 25.82 -0.03
CA THR A 137 56.62 24.52 -0.56
C THR A 137 55.53 24.73 -1.63
N VAL A 138 55.76 24.23 -2.84
CA VAL A 138 54.83 24.31 -3.98
C VAL A 138 54.42 22.90 -4.37
N GLU A 139 53.11 22.64 -4.39
CA GLU A 139 52.55 21.35 -4.79
C GLU A 139 53.01 20.97 -6.21
N ASN A 140 53.33 19.68 -6.41
CA ASN A 140 53.75 19.13 -7.70
C ASN A 140 55.03 19.74 -8.31
N SER A 141 55.87 20.45 -7.53
CA SER A 141 57.14 21.02 -8.03
C SER A 141 58.21 19.96 -8.35
N GLY A 142 58.22 18.83 -7.65
CA GLY A 142 59.18 17.74 -7.88
C GLY A 142 60.63 18.02 -7.43
N ILE A 143 60.92 19.21 -6.92
CA ILE A 143 62.25 19.62 -6.42
C ILE A 143 62.25 19.60 -4.88
N LEU A 144 63.41 19.33 -4.27
CA LEU A 144 63.59 19.49 -2.83
C LEU A 144 63.50 20.97 -2.45
N GLN A 145 62.41 21.33 -1.76
CA GLN A 145 62.11 22.69 -1.30
C GLN A 145 62.38 22.85 0.20
N GLY A 146 62.38 24.10 0.69
CA GLY A 146 62.58 24.44 2.09
C GLY A 146 63.82 25.31 2.32
N LYS A 147 64.62 25.02 3.35
CA LYS A 147 65.79 25.84 3.73
C LYS A 147 66.91 25.74 2.69
N LEU A 148 67.01 26.73 1.81
CA LEU A 148 68.09 26.85 0.82
C LEU A 148 69.40 27.28 1.48
N ILE A 149 69.34 28.26 2.39
CA ILE A 149 70.48 28.77 3.15
C ILE A 149 70.11 28.82 4.63
N LYS A 150 70.90 28.13 5.47
CA LYS A 150 70.71 28.11 6.93
C LYS A 150 71.03 29.48 7.54
N ARG A 151 70.43 29.78 8.71
CA ARG A 151 70.64 31.03 9.46
C ARG A 151 72.13 31.19 9.79
N GLN A 152 72.76 32.20 9.19
CA GLN A 152 74.16 32.59 9.44
C GLN A 152 74.38 34.02 8.96
N ARG A 153 75.48 34.65 9.38
CA ARG A 153 75.87 35.97 8.86
C ARG A 153 76.46 35.78 7.47
N LEU A 154 75.78 36.29 6.44
CA LEU A 154 76.18 36.06 5.06
C LEU A 154 77.25 37.07 4.62
N PRO A 155 78.38 36.64 4.05
CA PRO A 155 79.39 37.54 3.51
C PRO A 155 78.89 38.21 2.24
N LYS A 156 79.06 39.52 2.15
CA LYS A 156 78.76 40.37 0.99
C LYS A 156 79.92 40.40 0.00
N ASN A 157 81.15 40.47 0.49
CA ASN A 157 82.38 40.58 -0.30
C ASN A 157 83.46 39.62 0.24
N ASP A 158 84.47 39.33 -0.59
CA ASP A 158 85.66 38.53 -0.20
C ASP A 158 86.50 39.16 0.93
N ARG A 159 86.21 40.42 1.28
CA ARG A 159 86.85 41.16 2.39
C ARG A 159 86.29 40.82 3.77
N GLY A 160 85.24 39.98 3.85
CA GLY A 160 84.61 39.57 5.10
C GLY A 160 83.53 40.53 5.62
N ASP A 161 83.12 41.52 4.82
CA ASP A 161 81.95 42.34 5.12
C ASP A 161 80.68 41.48 5.05
N HIS A 162 79.74 41.69 5.97
CA HIS A 162 78.48 40.95 6.01
C HIS A 162 77.33 41.81 5.45
N TYR A 163 76.30 41.15 4.93
CA TYR A 163 75.07 41.84 4.56
C TYR A 163 74.43 42.51 5.77
N HIS A 164 74.12 43.79 5.63
CA HIS A 164 73.35 44.55 6.61
C HIS A 164 71.95 44.81 6.08
N TRP A 165 70.95 45.00 6.94
CA TRP A 165 69.57 45.33 6.50
C TRP A 165 69.49 46.60 5.65
N LYS A 166 70.51 47.48 5.76
CA LYS A 166 70.65 48.70 4.94
C LYS A 166 70.99 48.40 3.47
N ASP A 167 71.51 47.22 3.18
CA ASP A 167 71.86 46.78 1.82
C ASP A 167 70.66 46.12 1.10
N LEU A 168 69.54 45.93 1.80
CA LEU A 168 68.37 45.24 1.30
C LEU A 168 67.27 46.26 0.98
N ASN A 169 66.87 46.34 -0.28
CA ASN A 169 65.72 47.12 -0.74
C ASN A 169 65.03 46.37 -1.88
N ARG A 170 63.81 46.77 -2.23
CA ARG A 170 63.03 46.22 -3.35
C ARG A 170 63.71 46.57 -4.68
N GLY A 171 63.65 45.68 -5.67
CA GLY A 171 64.30 45.83 -6.97
C GLY A 171 65.83 45.69 -6.94
N ILE A 172 66.44 45.29 -5.81
CA ILE A 172 67.89 45.08 -5.70
C ILE A 172 68.25 43.60 -5.90
N ASN A 173 69.36 43.39 -6.62
CA ASN A 173 70.00 42.08 -6.77
C ASN A 173 71.04 41.85 -5.66
N ILE A 174 70.91 40.75 -4.93
CA ILE A 174 71.89 40.31 -3.93
C ILE A 174 72.55 38.99 -4.36
N THR A 175 73.86 38.90 -4.21
CA THR A 175 74.65 37.73 -4.62
C THR A 175 75.13 36.95 -3.41
N ILE A 176 74.55 35.79 -3.15
CA ILE A 176 74.93 34.94 -2.02
C ILE A 176 75.40 33.59 -2.55
N TYR A 177 76.62 33.19 -2.21
CA TYR A 177 77.23 31.91 -2.62
C TYR A 177 77.10 31.60 -4.13
N GLY A 178 77.36 32.61 -4.96
CA GLY A 178 77.33 32.47 -6.42
C GLY A 178 75.93 32.45 -7.04
N LYS A 179 74.85 32.62 -6.24
CA LYS A 179 73.49 32.80 -6.75
C LYS A 179 73.03 34.25 -6.56
N THR A 180 72.44 34.82 -7.61
CA THR A 180 71.89 36.18 -7.60
C THR A 180 70.39 36.12 -7.33
N PHE A 181 69.95 36.66 -6.19
CA PHE A 181 68.56 36.78 -5.82
C PHE A 181 68.07 38.19 -6.12
N HIS A 182 66.95 38.31 -6.81
CA HIS A 182 66.28 39.58 -7.06
C HIS A 182 65.15 39.78 -6.05
N ILE A 183 65.23 40.83 -5.25
CA ILE A 183 64.22 41.16 -4.23
C ILE A 183 63.06 41.90 -4.89
N VAL A 184 61.85 41.37 -4.77
CA VAL A 184 60.66 41.89 -5.46
C VAL A 184 59.79 42.70 -4.51
N GLU A 185 59.49 42.09 -3.37
CA GLU A 185 58.55 42.62 -2.38
C GLU A 185 59.05 42.35 -0.96
N CYS A 186 58.47 43.02 0.02
CA CYS A 186 58.83 42.89 1.42
C CYS A 186 57.57 42.86 2.29
N ASP A 187 57.63 42.18 3.43
CA ASP A 187 56.48 42.08 4.35
C ASP A 187 56.12 43.44 4.95
N ARG A 188 54.87 43.63 5.37
CA ARG A 188 54.39 44.90 5.93
C ARG A 188 55.23 45.38 7.11
N PHE A 189 55.63 44.46 7.99
CA PHE A 189 56.50 44.80 9.12
C PHE A 189 57.87 45.33 8.65
N THR A 190 58.42 44.75 7.59
CA THR A 190 59.70 45.22 7.05
C THR A 190 59.61 46.58 6.40
N GLN A 191 58.48 46.82 5.73
CA GLN A 191 58.21 48.11 5.14
C GLN A 191 58.21 49.20 6.22
N GLU A 192 57.38 49.02 7.25
CA GLU A 192 57.26 49.97 8.36
C GLU A 192 58.60 50.13 9.10
N PHE A 193 59.37 49.05 9.27
CA PHE A 193 60.67 49.09 9.90
C PHE A 193 61.69 49.91 9.09
N LEU A 194 61.84 49.63 7.79
CA LEU A 194 62.81 50.31 6.93
C LEU A 194 62.47 51.79 6.78
N GLU A 195 61.19 52.13 6.62
CA GLU A 195 60.70 53.50 6.60
C GLU A 195 60.99 54.21 7.94
N SER A 196 60.77 53.54 9.09
CA SER A 196 61.08 54.11 10.42
C SER A 196 62.57 54.39 10.64
N GLN A 197 63.44 53.62 9.96
CA GLN A 197 64.89 53.81 9.99
C GLN A 197 65.40 54.80 8.93
N GLY A 198 64.49 55.41 8.16
CA GLY A 198 64.81 56.43 7.16
C GLY A 198 65.25 55.88 5.81
N ILE A 199 64.95 54.61 5.49
CA ILE A 199 65.18 54.03 4.16
C ILE A 199 63.91 54.20 3.32
N GLU A 200 64.01 54.90 2.20
CA GLU A 200 62.95 54.97 1.20
C GLU A 200 62.92 53.68 0.37
N LEU A 201 61.77 53.01 0.37
CA LEU A 201 61.58 51.77 -0.36
C LEU A 201 61.26 52.03 -1.82
N ASN A 202 61.88 51.26 -2.70
CA ASN A 202 61.52 51.24 -4.12
C ASN A 202 60.10 50.71 -4.32
N PRO A 203 59.43 51.00 -5.46
CA PRO A 203 58.09 50.48 -5.74
C PRO A 203 58.06 48.94 -5.79
N PRO A 204 56.90 48.30 -5.51
CA PRO A 204 56.76 46.85 -5.64
C PRO A 204 56.99 46.41 -7.07
N GLU A 205 57.82 45.38 -7.25
CA GLU A 205 57.88 44.65 -8.50
C GLU A 205 56.91 43.46 -8.46
N LYS A 206 56.59 42.89 -9.62
CA LYS A 206 55.77 41.68 -9.69
C LYS A 206 56.70 40.46 -9.64
N MET A 207 56.29 39.43 -8.90
CA MET A 207 57.02 38.17 -8.86
C MET A 207 57.10 37.59 -10.28
N ALA A 208 58.31 37.22 -10.72
CA ALA A 208 58.49 36.64 -12.03
C ALA A 208 57.78 35.29 -12.12
N LEU A 209 57.01 35.11 -13.20
CA LEU A 209 56.24 33.90 -13.45
C LEU A 209 57.13 32.91 -14.20
N ASP A 210 57.19 31.69 -13.69
CA ASP A 210 57.91 30.60 -14.31
C ASP A 210 57.13 30.07 -15.53
N PRO A 211 57.68 30.13 -16.77
CA PRO A 211 56.97 29.71 -17.98
C PRO A 211 56.47 28.27 -17.91
N TYR A 212 57.25 27.39 -17.27
CA TYR A 212 56.90 25.99 -17.10
C TYR A 212 55.70 25.79 -16.18
N THR A 213 55.68 26.49 -15.03
CA THR A 213 54.57 26.46 -14.08
C THR A 213 53.28 27.01 -14.69
N GLU A 214 53.35 28.03 -15.55
CA GLU A 214 52.17 28.61 -16.22
C GLU A 214 51.53 27.65 -17.22
N LEU A 215 52.34 26.94 -18.01
CA LEU A 215 51.85 25.94 -18.97
C LEU A 215 51.06 24.80 -18.31
N ARG A 216 51.35 24.50 -17.03
CA ARG A 216 50.71 23.42 -16.27
C ARG A 216 49.52 23.85 -15.42
N LYS A 217 49.20 25.14 -15.34
CA LYS A 217 48.01 25.60 -14.61
C LYS A 217 46.75 25.11 -15.34
N GLN A 218 46.19 23.99 -14.90
CA GLN A 218 44.87 23.57 -15.33
C GLN A 218 43.81 24.53 -14.76
N PRO A 219 42.76 24.87 -15.51
CA PRO A 219 41.64 25.62 -14.97
C PRO A 219 41.02 24.81 -13.82
N LEU A 220 40.70 25.47 -12.71
CA LEU A 220 39.98 24.85 -11.60
C LEU A 220 38.67 24.27 -12.15
N HIS A 221 38.48 22.96 -11.96
CA HIS A 221 37.25 22.27 -12.38
C HIS A 221 36.08 22.79 -11.53
N GLN A 222 35.43 23.86 -11.99
CA GLN A 222 34.21 24.37 -11.37
C GLN A 222 33.02 23.59 -11.92
N TYR A 223 32.57 22.59 -11.17
CA TYR A 223 31.30 21.94 -11.45
C TYR A 223 30.18 22.89 -11.03
N VAL A 224 29.69 23.69 -11.98
CA VAL A 224 28.38 24.34 -11.84
C VAL A 224 27.35 23.26 -12.12
N THR A 225 26.66 22.77 -11.10
CA THR A 225 25.49 21.89 -11.29
C THR A 225 24.41 22.67 -12.03
N PRO A 226 24.05 22.29 -13.26
CA PRO A 226 22.91 22.90 -13.94
C PRO A 226 21.64 22.51 -13.18
N SER A 227 20.86 23.50 -12.77
CA SER A 227 19.57 23.31 -12.12
C SER A 227 18.52 22.97 -13.17
N ASP A 228 18.47 21.71 -13.57
CA ASP A 228 17.42 21.20 -14.46
C ASP A 228 16.61 20.18 -13.66
N PHE A 229 15.52 20.65 -13.02
CA PHE A 229 14.63 19.88 -12.16
C PHE A 229 15.28 19.09 -11.01
N ASP A 230 14.92 19.45 -9.78
CA ASP A 230 15.41 18.76 -8.59
C ASP A 230 14.85 17.32 -8.52
N GLN A 231 15.57 16.35 -9.09
CA GLN A 231 15.24 14.90 -8.99
C GLN A 231 15.03 14.50 -7.53
N LEU A 232 15.78 15.12 -6.61
CA LEU A 232 15.61 14.92 -5.18
C LEU A 232 14.24 15.41 -4.71
N LYS A 233 13.73 16.54 -5.22
CA LYS A 233 12.38 17.01 -4.89
C LYS A 233 11.30 16.04 -5.38
N GLN A 234 11.42 15.49 -6.58
CA GLN A 234 10.47 14.49 -7.10
C GLN A 234 10.50 13.24 -6.21
N PHE A 235 11.71 12.76 -5.89
CA PHE A 235 11.91 11.66 -4.96
C PHE A 235 11.28 11.94 -3.59
N LEU A 236 11.57 13.07 -2.95
CA LEU A 236 11.04 13.42 -1.63
C LEU A 236 9.52 13.61 -1.61
N THR A 237 8.93 14.10 -2.71
CA THR A 237 7.49 14.37 -2.79
C THR A 237 6.70 13.08 -2.99
N PHE A 238 7.22 12.17 -3.81
CA PHE A 238 6.51 10.96 -4.26
C PHE A 238 7.13 9.66 -3.74
N ASP A 239 8.01 9.73 -2.73
CA ASP A 239 8.59 8.55 -2.10
C ASP A 239 7.47 7.59 -1.65
N LYS A 240 7.64 6.31 -1.99
CA LYS A 240 6.69 5.21 -1.72
C LYS A 240 5.30 5.37 -2.35
N GLN A 241 5.09 6.35 -3.22
CA GLN A 241 3.85 6.50 -3.98
C GLN A 241 3.96 5.76 -5.32
N VAL A 242 3.21 4.66 -5.43
CA VAL A 242 3.22 3.80 -6.62
C VAL A 242 1.80 3.66 -7.14
N LEU A 243 1.62 3.89 -8.44
CA LEU A 243 0.35 3.63 -9.09
C LEU A 243 0.32 2.16 -9.51
N ARG A 244 -0.73 1.44 -9.12
CA ARG A 244 -0.88 0.02 -9.38
C ARG A 244 -2.09 -0.23 -10.27
N PHE A 245 -1.85 -0.88 -11.40
CA PHE A 245 -2.85 -1.26 -12.39
C PHE A 245 -2.91 -2.78 -12.52
N TYR A 246 -4.12 -3.29 -12.71
CA TYR A 246 -4.36 -4.69 -13.03
C TYR A 246 -4.61 -4.80 -14.53
N ALA A 247 -3.80 -5.62 -15.19
CA ALA A 247 -3.81 -5.77 -16.62
C ALA A 247 -3.89 -7.24 -17.02
N ILE A 248 -4.41 -7.48 -18.23
CA ILE A 248 -4.39 -8.78 -18.87
C ILE A 248 -3.63 -8.66 -20.17
N TRP A 249 -2.75 -9.61 -20.44
CA TRP A 249 -2.16 -9.79 -21.75
C TRP A 249 -2.82 -11.00 -22.40
N ASP A 250 -3.57 -10.73 -23.48
CA ASP A 250 -4.23 -11.76 -24.24
C ASP A 250 -3.35 -12.16 -25.43
N ASP A 251 -2.71 -13.32 -25.33
CA ASP A 251 -1.87 -13.89 -26.39
C ASP A 251 -2.58 -15.06 -27.08
N THR A 252 -3.89 -15.28 -26.88
CA THR A 252 -4.60 -16.48 -27.36
C THR A 252 -4.60 -16.67 -28.87
N ASP A 253 -4.27 -15.63 -29.65
CA ASP A 253 -4.12 -15.71 -31.10
C ASP A 253 -2.85 -16.49 -31.51
N SER A 254 -1.88 -16.62 -30.61
CA SER A 254 -0.67 -17.41 -30.81
C SER A 254 -0.93 -18.92 -30.62
N MET A 255 -0.17 -19.79 -31.29
CA MET A 255 -0.39 -21.25 -31.28
C MET A 255 -0.37 -21.89 -29.88
N PHE A 256 0.43 -21.33 -28.97
CA PHE A 256 0.51 -21.72 -27.56
C PHE A 256 0.18 -20.55 -26.64
N GLY A 257 -0.65 -19.64 -27.17
CA GLY A 257 -1.07 -18.41 -26.57
C GLY A 257 -1.98 -18.62 -25.38
N GLU A 258 -1.72 -17.87 -24.31
CA GLU A 258 -2.56 -17.90 -23.12
C GLU A 258 -2.91 -16.47 -22.69
N CYS A 259 -4.12 -16.32 -22.15
CA CYS A 259 -4.58 -15.07 -21.56
C CYS A 259 -4.06 -15.00 -20.11
N ARG A 260 -3.25 -14.00 -19.79
CA ARG A 260 -2.44 -13.95 -18.57
C ARG A 260 -2.69 -12.67 -17.78
N ASN A 261 -2.70 -12.79 -16.45
CA ASN A 261 -2.91 -11.67 -15.53
C ASN A 261 -1.57 -11.05 -15.09
N TYR A 262 -1.46 -9.73 -15.19
CA TYR A 262 -0.28 -8.95 -14.81
C TYR A 262 -0.65 -7.78 -13.90
N ILE A 263 0.30 -7.37 -13.08
CA ILE A 263 0.22 -6.15 -12.28
C ILE A 263 1.28 -5.18 -12.81
N ILE A 264 0.85 -3.99 -13.19
CA ILE A 264 1.74 -2.93 -13.66
C ILE A 264 1.90 -1.91 -12.53
N HIS A 265 3.13 -1.68 -12.11
CA HIS A 265 3.50 -0.63 -11.17
C HIS A 265 4.14 0.53 -11.91
N TYR A 266 3.64 1.74 -11.67
CA TYR A 266 4.24 2.99 -12.12
C TYR A 266 4.72 3.79 -10.91
N TYR A 267 6.02 4.01 -10.81
CA TYR A 267 6.65 4.70 -9.69
C TYR A 267 6.69 6.20 -9.96
N LEU A 268 6.01 7.00 -9.14
CA LEU A 268 5.94 8.45 -9.32
C LEU A 268 7.26 9.18 -8.98
N MET A 269 8.14 8.53 -8.22
CA MET A 269 9.41 9.12 -7.77
C MET A 269 10.43 9.30 -8.91
N ASP A 270 10.38 8.44 -9.92
CA ASP A 270 11.36 8.37 -11.01
C ASP A 270 10.75 8.03 -12.38
N ASP A 271 9.41 8.02 -12.47
CA ASP A 271 8.64 7.73 -13.68
C ASP A 271 9.01 6.38 -14.33
N THR A 272 9.37 5.39 -13.50
CA THR A 272 9.72 4.03 -13.92
C THR A 272 8.54 3.07 -13.86
N VAL A 273 8.60 2.02 -14.69
CA VAL A 273 7.56 0.99 -14.82
C VAL A 273 8.13 -0.38 -14.46
N GLU A 274 7.38 -1.16 -13.69
CA GLU A 274 7.68 -2.56 -13.37
C GLU A 274 6.44 -3.41 -13.68
N ILE A 275 6.62 -4.57 -14.32
CA ILE A 275 5.51 -5.48 -14.64
C ILE A 275 5.72 -6.80 -13.91
N ARG A 276 4.76 -7.16 -13.04
CA ARG A 276 4.73 -8.39 -12.25
C ARG A 276 3.73 -9.38 -12.78
N GLU A 277 4.11 -10.65 -12.79
CA GLU A 277 3.24 -11.74 -13.21
C GLU A 277 2.44 -12.27 -12.03
N VAL A 278 1.11 -12.39 -12.20
CA VAL A 278 0.24 -12.95 -11.17
C VAL A 278 0.14 -14.46 -11.37
N HIS A 279 0.60 -15.21 -10.37
CA HIS A 279 0.60 -16.66 -10.40
C HIS A 279 -0.62 -17.23 -9.68
N GLU A 280 -1.32 -18.14 -10.36
CA GLU A 280 -2.39 -18.93 -9.77
C GLU A 280 -1.88 -20.28 -9.27
N ARG A 281 -2.60 -20.89 -8.32
CA ARG A 281 -2.25 -22.22 -7.83
C ARG A 281 -2.40 -23.23 -8.96
N ASN A 282 -1.41 -24.12 -9.10
CA ASN A 282 -1.38 -25.16 -10.15
C ASN A 282 -1.41 -24.61 -11.59
N ASN A 283 -0.80 -23.46 -11.84
CA ASN A 283 -0.70 -22.88 -13.19
C ASN A 283 0.34 -23.55 -14.11
N GLY A 284 1.15 -24.48 -13.59
CA GLY A 284 2.14 -25.23 -14.36
C GLY A 284 3.37 -24.43 -14.81
N ARG A 285 3.60 -23.23 -14.26
CA ARG A 285 4.75 -22.38 -14.60
C ARG A 285 5.77 -22.31 -13.47
N ASP A 286 7.01 -22.00 -13.85
CA ASP A 286 8.07 -21.66 -12.90
C ASP A 286 7.72 -20.33 -12.20
N PRO A 287 7.71 -20.25 -10.86
CA PRO A 287 7.30 -19.07 -10.12
C PRO A 287 8.32 -17.91 -10.23
N PHE A 288 8.32 -17.20 -11.36
CA PHE A 288 9.08 -15.97 -11.54
C PHE A 288 8.20 -14.75 -11.27
N PRO A 289 8.54 -13.88 -10.31
CA PRO A 289 7.66 -12.78 -9.89
C PRO A 289 7.54 -11.64 -10.91
N LEU A 290 8.53 -11.47 -11.79
CA LEU A 290 8.66 -10.33 -12.68
C LEU A 290 8.61 -10.76 -14.14
N LEU A 291 7.82 -10.04 -14.93
CA LEU A 291 7.87 -10.09 -16.39
C LEU A 291 8.90 -9.09 -16.92
N MET A 292 8.96 -7.91 -16.31
CA MET A 292 9.84 -6.82 -16.69
C MET A 292 10.37 -6.14 -15.43
N ASN A 293 11.70 -6.00 -15.35
CA ASN A 293 12.35 -5.27 -14.27
C ASN A 293 11.96 -3.80 -14.29
N ARG A 294 12.07 -3.15 -13.12
CA ARG A 294 11.80 -1.73 -12.96
C ARG A 294 12.78 -0.92 -13.81
N GLN A 295 12.26 -0.21 -14.80
CA GLN A 295 13.05 0.66 -15.67
C GLN A 295 12.17 1.75 -16.27
N ARG A 296 12.79 2.83 -16.78
CA ARG A 296 12.07 3.89 -17.48
C ARG A 296 11.75 3.40 -18.89
N MET A 297 10.49 3.50 -19.32
CA MET A 297 10.04 2.91 -20.58
C MET A 297 9.88 3.98 -21.67
N PRO A 298 10.56 3.85 -22.83
CA PRO A 298 10.31 4.72 -23.96
C PRO A 298 8.98 4.36 -24.63
N LYS A 299 8.21 5.39 -24.99
CA LYS A 299 6.94 5.27 -25.73
C LYS A 299 7.16 5.41 -27.23
N VAL A 300 7.92 6.43 -27.63
CA VAL A 300 8.29 6.69 -29.03
C VAL A 300 9.81 6.89 -29.10
N LEU A 301 10.47 6.05 -29.88
CA LEU A 301 11.88 6.20 -30.22
C LEU A 301 12.03 7.13 -31.42
N VAL A 302 13.13 7.89 -31.47
CA VAL A 302 13.45 8.75 -32.63
C VAL A 302 13.75 7.86 -33.85
N ALA A 303 13.35 8.27 -35.06
CA ALA A 303 13.48 7.46 -36.29
C ALA A 303 14.91 6.97 -36.60
N ASN A 304 15.94 7.67 -36.09
CA ASN A 304 17.35 7.27 -36.25
C ASN A 304 17.80 6.16 -35.28
N ALA A 305 16.94 5.74 -34.34
CA ALA A 305 17.23 4.72 -33.35
C ALA A 305 17.20 3.29 -33.91
N GLU A 306 16.68 3.06 -35.12
CA GLU A 306 16.72 1.73 -35.76
C GLU A 306 18.16 1.24 -36.01
N ASN A 307 19.12 2.15 -36.12
CA ASN A 307 20.56 1.84 -36.27
C ASN A 307 21.33 1.94 -34.94
N PHE A 308 20.66 2.18 -33.81
CA PHE A 308 21.33 2.27 -32.52
C PHE A 308 21.71 0.87 -32.00
N PRO A 309 22.97 0.63 -31.58
CA PRO A 309 23.41 -0.67 -31.12
C PRO A 309 22.89 -0.95 -29.70
N GLN A 310 21.60 -1.30 -29.60
CA GLN A 310 20.92 -1.66 -28.35
C GLN A 310 21.53 -2.90 -27.67
N CYS A 311 22.37 -3.66 -28.38
CA CYS A 311 23.11 -4.79 -27.85
C CYS A 311 24.33 -4.40 -26.98
N VAL A 312 24.81 -3.15 -27.06
CA VAL A 312 26.01 -2.68 -26.34
C VAL A 312 25.73 -1.43 -25.51
N LEU A 313 24.84 -0.55 -25.98
CA LEU A 313 24.55 0.72 -25.33
C LEU A 313 23.12 0.74 -24.78
N GLU A 314 22.96 1.35 -23.60
CA GLU A 314 21.66 1.64 -23.02
C GLU A 314 21.02 2.84 -23.74
N ILE A 315 19.70 2.81 -23.88
CA ILE A 315 18.94 3.88 -24.53
C ILE A 315 19.09 5.16 -23.73
N SER A 316 19.70 6.17 -24.35
CA SER A 316 19.92 7.48 -23.73
C SER A 316 18.72 8.42 -23.94
N ASP A 317 18.62 9.49 -23.14
CA ASP A 317 17.57 10.52 -23.32
C ASP A 317 17.58 11.17 -24.72
N GLN A 318 18.70 11.08 -25.47
CA GLN A 318 18.82 11.66 -26.81
C GLN A 318 18.09 10.84 -27.89
N GLU A 319 17.86 9.55 -27.63
CA GLU A 319 17.25 8.61 -28.58
C GLU A 319 15.74 8.46 -28.37
N VAL A 320 15.23 8.96 -27.24
CA VAL A 320 13.83 8.85 -26.86
C VAL A 320 13.11 10.16 -27.13
N SER A 321 12.09 10.11 -27.99
CA SER A 321 11.24 11.28 -28.26
C SER A 321 10.21 11.47 -27.16
N GLU A 322 9.57 10.39 -26.70
CA GLU A 322 8.53 10.44 -25.68
C GLU A 322 8.69 9.29 -24.68
N TRP A 323 8.62 9.63 -23.39
CA TRP A 323 8.62 8.68 -22.29
C TRP A 323 7.19 8.37 -21.82
N TYR A 324 6.97 7.16 -21.33
CA TYR A 324 5.70 6.81 -20.69
C TYR A 324 5.46 7.65 -19.44
N THR A 325 4.33 8.35 -19.42
CA THR A 325 3.89 9.16 -18.28
C THR A 325 2.69 8.50 -17.61
N ALA A 326 2.43 8.81 -16.33
CA ALA A 326 1.22 8.36 -15.64
C ALA A 326 -0.07 8.56 -16.50
N LYS A 327 -0.17 9.64 -17.28
CA LYS A 327 -1.33 9.92 -18.15
C LYS A 327 -1.64 8.83 -19.18
N ASP A 328 -0.65 8.06 -19.60
CA ASP A 328 -0.82 7.01 -20.61
C ASP A 328 -1.51 5.75 -20.04
N PHE A 329 -1.46 5.56 -18.72
CA PHE A 329 -2.07 4.42 -18.03
C PHE A 329 -3.52 4.74 -17.68
N ILE A 330 -4.47 4.30 -18.50
CA ILE A 330 -5.90 4.54 -18.31
C ILE A 330 -6.64 3.20 -18.30
N VAL A 331 -7.53 3.01 -17.31
CA VAL A 331 -8.38 1.81 -17.22
C VAL A 331 -9.32 1.75 -18.43
N GLY A 332 -9.39 0.59 -19.07
CA GLY A 332 -10.17 0.33 -20.29
C GLY A 332 -9.45 0.62 -21.60
N LYS A 333 -8.21 1.12 -21.57
CA LYS A 333 -7.39 1.30 -22.78
C LYS A 333 -6.31 0.21 -22.87
N PRO A 334 -5.99 -0.25 -24.09
CA PRO A 334 -4.82 -1.09 -24.32
C PRO A 334 -3.54 -0.26 -24.20
N LEU A 335 -2.49 -0.88 -23.70
CA LEU A 335 -1.17 -0.31 -23.44
C LEU A 335 -0.09 -1.21 -24.07
N THR A 336 0.68 -0.68 -25.02
CA THR A 336 1.69 -1.46 -25.74
C THR A 336 3.09 -1.23 -25.17
N ILE A 337 3.65 -2.21 -24.47
CA ILE A 337 5.01 -2.14 -23.91
C ILE A 337 5.87 -3.24 -24.53
N LEU A 338 7.02 -2.88 -25.11
CA LEU A 338 7.98 -3.83 -25.72
C LEU A 338 7.33 -4.82 -26.70
N GLY A 339 6.37 -4.34 -27.50
CA GLY A 339 5.64 -5.16 -28.47
C GLY A 339 4.52 -6.03 -27.89
N ARG A 340 4.26 -5.98 -26.58
CA ARG A 340 3.13 -6.68 -25.93
C ARG A 340 2.01 -5.71 -25.58
N THR A 341 0.78 -6.06 -25.93
CA THR A 341 -0.43 -5.26 -25.70
C THR A 341 -1.14 -5.70 -24.42
N PHE A 342 -1.04 -4.88 -23.38
CA PHE A 342 -1.70 -5.09 -22.10
C PHE A 342 -3.05 -4.36 -22.05
N PHE A 343 -4.12 -5.06 -21.71
CA PHE A 343 -5.42 -4.44 -21.45
C PHE A 343 -5.58 -4.16 -19.95
N ILE A 344 -5.61 -2.88 -19.56
CA ILE A 344 -5.80 -2.49 -18.17
C ILE A 344 -7.29 -2.53 -17.84
N TYR A 345 -7.70 -3.40 -16.90
CA TYR A 345 -9.10 -3.59 -16.55
C TYR A 345 -9.49 -3.02 -15.18
N ASP A 346 -8.52 -2.82 -14.27
CA ASP A 346 -8.77 -2.25 -12.96
C ASP A 346 -7.52 -1.50 -12.42
N CYS A 347 -7.71 -0.69 -11.37
CA CYS A 347 -6.65 0.04 -10.70
C CYS A 347 -6.87 0.09 -9.18
N ASP A 348 -5.79 0.27 -8.44
CA ASP A 348 -5.83 0.36 -6.97
C ASP A 348 -6.61 1.60 -6.45
N PRO A 349 -7.21 1.56 -5.25
CA PRO A 349 -7.89 2.73 -4.69
C PRO A 349 -7.00 3.96 -4.54
N PHE A 350 -5.70 3.78 -4.26
CA PHE A 350 -4.75 4.90 -4.23
C PHE A 350 -4.63 5.57 -5.60
N THR A 351 -4.41 4.77 -6.64
CA THR A 351 -4.32 5.24 -8.03
C THR A 351 -5.58 5.98 -8.46
N ARG A 352 -6.76 5.46 -8.10
CA ARG A 352 -8.04 6.11 -8.39
C ARG A 352 -8.15 7.51 -7.77
N ARG A 353 -7.67 7.69 -6.53
CA ARG A 353 -7.63 9.01 -5.85
C ARG A 353 -6.61 9.93 -6.51
N TYR A 354 -5.42 9.43 -6.81
CA TYR A 354 -4.36 10.19 -7.48
C TYR A 354 -4.84 10.75 -8.83
N TYR A 355 -5.53 9.95 -9.66
CA TYR A 355 -6.06 10.41 -10.95
C TYR A 355 -7.16 11.44 -10.80
N LYS A 356 -8.01 11.28 -9.78
CA LYS A 356 -9.05 12.26 -9.47
C LYS A 356 -8.45 13.61 -9.05
N GLU A 357 -7.41 13.61 -8.23
CA GLU A 357 -6.77 14.83 -7.74
C GLU A 357 -5.87 15.51 -8.78
N LYS A 358 -5.01 14.75 -9.48
CA LYS A 358 -4.03 15.29 -10.43
C LYS A 358 -4.58 15.55 -11.82
N PHE A 359 -5.46 14.67 -12.32
CA PHE A 359 -5.96 14.73 -13.69
C PHE A 359 -7.45 15.07 -13.77
N GLY A 360 -8.16 15.14 -12.64
CA GLY A 360 -9.61 15.38 -12.63
C GLY A 360 -10.44 14.20 -13.17
N ILE A 361 -9.82 13.03 -13.39
CA ILE A 361 -10.49 11.85 -13.95
C ILE A 361 -11.13 11.11 -12.78
N SER A 362 -12.45 11.22 -12.67
CA SER A 362 -13.22 10.68 -11.54
C SER A 362 -13.72 9.24 -11.77
N ASP A 363 -13.78 8.78 -13.02
CA ASP A 363 -14.42 7.50 -13.37
C ASP A 363 -13.41 6.55 -14.04
N LEU A 364 -12.89 5.60 -13.26
CA LEU A 364 -12.02 4.50 -13.70
C LEU A 364 -12.72 3.16 -13.40
N PRO A 365 -13.86 2.84 -14.03
CA PRO A 365 -14.67 1.69 -13.64
C PRO A 365 -13.90 0.38 -13.81
N ARG A 366 -14.09 -0.56 -12.88
CA ARG A 366 -13.54 -1.92 -12.99
C ARG A 366 -14.27 -2.65 -14.12
N ILE A 367 -13.51 -3.18 -15.07
CA ILE A 367 -14.03 -3.96 -16.18
C ILE A 367 -13.92 -5.44 -15.82
N ASP A 368 -15.02 -6.19 -15.96
CA ASP A 368 -15.00 -7.64 -15.78
C ASP A 368 -14.51 -8.32 -17.05
N VAL A 369 -13.37 -8.98 -16.94
CA VAL A 369 -12.67 -9.71 -18.02
C VAL A 369 -12.78 -11.22 -17.84
N GLY A 370 -13.57 -11.68 -16.86
CA GLY A 370 -13.79 -13.11 -16.60
C GLY A 370 -14.47 -13.80 -17.79
N LYS A 371 -13.86 -14.88 -18.28
CA LYS A 371 -14.52 -15.77 -19.25
C LYS A 371 -15.72 -16.41 -18.55
N LYS A 372 -16.93 -16.21 -19.09
CA LYS A 372 -18.12 -16.90 -18.59
C LYS A 372 -17.97 -18.39 -18.84
N GLU A 373 -18.00 -19.19 -17.78
CA GLU A 373 -18.00 -20.64 -17.90
C GLU A 373 -19.20 -21.08 -18.75
N PRO A 374 -19.01 -21.97 -19.73
CA PRO A 374 -20.14 -22.52 -20.46
C PRO A 374 -21.07 -23.23 -19.48
N PRO A 375 -22.41 -23.10 -19.64
CA PRO A 375 -23.33 -23.78 -18.76
C PRO A 375 -23.08 -25.28 -18.82
N ARG A 376 -22.95 -25.93 -17.66
CA ARG A 376 -22.82 -27.38 -17.60
C ARG A 376 -24.03 -28.02 -18.29
N ILE A 377 -23.77 -28.91 -19.24
CA ILE A 377 -24.81 -29.67 -19.92
C ILE A 377 -25.55 -30.48 -18.86
N LYS A 378 -26.84 -30.20 -18.68
CA LYS A 378 -27.69 -30.97 -17.76
C LYS A 378 -27.93 -32.34 -18.39
N GLN A 379 -27.56 -33.40 -17.68
CA GLN A 379 -27.87 -34.76 -18.10
C GLN A 379 -29.37 -35.00 -17.85
N GLU A 380 -30.14 -35.19 -18.92
CA GLU A 380 -31.54 -35.58 -18.84
C GLU A 380 -31.64 -37.09 -18.63
N LEU A 381 -32.70 -37.53 -17.93
CA LEU A 381 -32.96 -38.95 -17.76
C LEU A 381 -33.36 -39.56 -19.11
N PRO A 382 -32.86 -40.76 -19.45
CA PRO A 382 -33.32 -41.45 -20.64
C PRO A 382 -34.81 -41.83 -20.51
N PRO A 383 -35.50 -42.03 -21.64
CA PRO A 383 -36.91 -42.44 -21.65
C PRO A 383 -37.09 -43.75 -20.88
N TYR A 384 -38.21 -43.87 -20.18
CA TYR A 384 -38.51 -45.02 -19.33
C TYR A 384 -38.67 -46.32 -20.16
N ASN A 385 -38.02 -47.39 -19.71
CA ASN A 385 -37.88 -48.65 -20.46
C ASN A 385 -39.07 -49.62 -20.32
N GLY A 386 -40.11 -49.26 -19.55
CA GLY A 386 -41.32 -50.08 -19.36
C GLY A 386 -41.26 -51.13 -18.24
N PHE A 387 -40.12 -51.31 -17.58
CA PHE A 387 -39.95 -52.31 -16.51
C PHE A 387 -39.91 -51.66 -15.12
N GLY A 388 -40.65 -52.24 -14.17
CA GLY A 388 -40.72 -51.77 -12.79
C GLY A 388 -41.66 -50.58 -12.58
N PRO A 389 -41.57 -49.88 -11.44
CA PRO A 389 -42.10 -48.54 -11.28
C PRO A 389 -41.09 -47.49 -11.76
N VAL A 390 -41.59 -46.37 -12.30
CA VAL A 390 -40.76 -45.30 -12.88
C VAL A 390 -39.76 -44.75 -11.85
N GLU A 391 -40.18 -44.62 -10.59
CA GLU A 391 -39.36 -44.10 -9.51
C GLU A 391 -38.18 -45.02 -9.15
N ASP A 392 -38.31 -46.32 -9.35
CA ASP A 392 -37.27 -47.32 -9.09
C ASP A 392 -36.31 -47.42 -10.28
N SER A 393 -36.84 -47.46 -11.50
CA SER A 393 -36.04 -47.50 -12.72
C SER A 393 -35.20 -46.24 -12.93
N ALA A 394 -35.69 -45.08 -12.48
CA ALA A 394 -34.91 -43.84 -12.47
C ALA A 394 -33.64 -43.93 -11.60
N GLN A 395 -33.63 -44.74 -10.53
CA GLN A 395 -32.47 -44.90 -9.64
C GLN A 395 -31.27 -45.55 -10.34
N ASN A 396 -31.54 -46.42 -11.33
CA ASN A 396 -30.50 -47.01 -12.17
C ASN A 396 -29.75 -45.97 -13.02
N CYS A 397 -30.39 -44.84 -13.33
CA CYS A 397 -29.79 -43.73 -14.06
C CYS A 397 -29.09 -42.72 -13.15
N PHE A 398 -29.44 -42.67 -11.86
CA PHE A 398 -28.83 -41.75 -10.90
C PHE A 398 -27.51 -42.26 -10.31
N ALA A 399 -27.36 -43.57 -10.10
CA ALA A 399 -26.18 -44.16 -9.49
C ALA A 399 -25.89 -45.56 -10.04
N LEU A 400 -24.60 -45.93 -10.08
CA LEU A 400 -24.15 -47.27 -10.50
C LEU A 400 -24.76 -48.39 -9.64
N VAL A 401 -24.91 -48.15 -8.34
CA VAL A 401 -25.60 -49.06 -7.43
C VAL A 401 -26.96 -48.44 -7.12
N PRO A 402 -28.06 -48.95 -7.69
CA PRO A 402 -29.37 -48.38 -7.50
C PRO A 402 -29.78 -48.51 -6.04
N LYS A 403 -30.33 -47.42 -5.49
CA LYS A 403 -30.87 -47.38 -4.13
C LYS A 403 -32.39 -47.45 -4.23
N ALA A 404 -33.01 -48.23 -3.35
CA ALA A 404 -34.47 -48.31 -3.29
C ALA A 404 -35.07 -46.90 -3.10
N PRO A 405 -36.14 -46.55 -3.85
CA PRO A 405 -36.78 -45.26 -3.70
C PRO A 405 -37.32 -45.08 -2.29
N LYS A 406 -37.10 -43.91 -1.71
CA LYS A 406 -37.56 -43.58 -0.36
C LYS A 406 -39.07 -43.33 -0.40
N LYS A 407 -39.82 -44.04 0.44
CA LYS A 407 -41.26 -43.82 0.64
C LYS A 407 -41.47 -42.69 1.65
N ASP A 408 -42.57 -41.97 1.54
CA ASP A 408 -42.95 -40.91 2.47
C ASP A 408 -43.44 -41.49 3.81
N VAL A 409 -42.50 -41.89 4.66
CA VAL A 409 -42.77 -42.54 5.96
C VAL A 409 -43.68 -41.68 6.85
N ILE A 410 -43.52 -40.35 6.82
CA ILE A 410 -44.33 -39.41 7.58
C ILE A 410 -45.81 -39.50 7.18
N LYS A 411 -46.07 -39.52 5.87
CA LYS A 411 -47.43 -39.65 5.33
C LYS A 411 -48.05 -41.00 5.70
N MET A 412 -47.26 -42.07 5.64
CA MET A 412 -47.72 -43.40 6.04
C MET A 412 -48.13 -43.44 7.51
N LEU A 413 -47.35 -42.84 8.41
CA LEU A 413 -47.65 -42.82 9.85
C LEU A 413 -48.84 -41.92 10.20
N MET A 414 -48.90 -40.71 9.63
CA MET A 414 -49.96 -39.73 9.95
C MET A 414 -51.34 -40.15 9.44
N ASN A 415 -51.38 -40.90 8.35
CA ASN A 415 -52.63 -41.32 7.71
C ASN A 415 -52.89 -42.82 7.82
N ASP A 416 -52.23 -43.49 8.77
CA ASP A 416 -52.46 -44.90 9.04
C ASP A 416 -53.93 -45.14 9.41
N ASN A 417 -54.52 -46.21 8.89
CA ASN A 417 -55.94 -46.56 9.00
C ASN A 417 -56.97 -45.54 8.48
N LYS A 418 -56.55 -44.43 7.86
CA LYS A 418 -57.48 -43.47 7.24
C LYS A 418 -57.81 -43.90 5.80
N VAL A 419 -59.06 -44.30 5.57
CA VAL A 419 -59.54 -44.77 4.25
C VAL A 419 -60.77 -43.97 3.85
N LEU A 420 -60.75 -43.39 2.66
CA LEU A 420 -61.90 -42.69 2.09
C LEU A 420 -62.70 -43.66 1.24
N ARG A 421 -64.00 -43.84 1.55
CA ARG A 421 -64.88 -44.79 0.88
C ARG A 421 -65.95 -44.08 0.06
N TYR A 422 -66.06 -44.46 -1.20
CA TYR A 422 -66.98 -43.88 -2.18
C TYR A 422 -67.82 -44.99 -2.82
N LEU A 423 -69.08 -44.70 -3.08
CA LEU A 423 -69.97 -45.57 -3.84
C LEU A 423 -69.99 -45.10 -5.29
N ALA A 424 -69.69 -46.01 -6.21
CA ALA A 424 -69.59 -45.73 -7.64
C ALA A 424 -70.46 -46.69 -8.45
N SER A 425 -70.91 -46.22 -9.62
CA SER A 425 -71.56 -47.04 -10.65
C SER A 425 -70.66 -47.12 -11.89
N LEU A 426 -70.61 -48.28 -12.54
CA LEU A 426 -69.85 -48.44 -13.79
C LEU A 426 -70.61 -47.81 -14.97
N GLU A 427 -69.94 -46.96 -15.74
CA GLU A 427 -70.43 -46.42 -17.01
C GLU A 427 -70.05 -47.40 -18.13
N SER A 428 -70.97 -48.32 -18.44
CA SER A 428 -70.78 -49.37 -19.45
C SER A 428 -71.88 -49.27 -20.52
N PRO A 429 -71.57 -49.56 -21.80
CA PRO A 429 -72.57 -49.67 -22.86
C PRO A 429 -73.50 -50.86 -22.65
N TYR A 430 -73.10 -51.85 -21.84
CA TYR A 430 -73.89 -53.04 -21.54
C TYR A 430 -74.96 -52.74 -20.48
N PRO A 431 -76.24 -53.05 -20.74
CA PRO A 431 -77.32 -52.77 -19.79
C PRO A 431 -77.21 -53.58 -18.49
N GLU A 432 -76.59 -54.76 -18.53
CA GLU A 432 -76.38 -55.64 -17.36
C GLU A 432 -75.45 -55.01 -16.31
N ASP A 433 -74.56 -54.11 -16.73
CA ASP A 433 -73.59 -53.45 -15.85
C ASP A 433 -74.16 -52.20 -15.15
N LYS A 434 -75.30 -51.67 -15.60
CA LYS A 434 -75.85 -50.39 -15.11
C LYS A 434 -76.24 -50.42 -13.64
N ASP A 435 -76.70 -51.57 -13.15
CA ASP A 435 -77.15 -51.75 -11.76
C ASP A 435 -76.02 -52.20 -10.82
N ARG A 436 -74.80 -52.42 -11.35
CA ARG A 436 -73.63 -52.83 -10.55
C ARG A 436 -73.10 -51.65 -9.75
N ARG A 437 -72.91 -51.88 -8.45
CA ARG A 437 -72.39 -50.90 -7.51
C ARG A 437 -71.02 -51.32 -7.02
N PHE A 438 -70.10 -50.37 -7.01
CA PHE A 438 -68.72 -50.57 -6.63
C PHE A 438 -68.38 -49.65 -5.45
N VAL A 439 -67.61 -50.17 -4.51
CA VAL A 439 -67.08 -49.41 -3.38
C VAL A 439 -65.61 -49.12 -3.66
N PHE A 440 -65.29 -47.85 -3.88
CA PHE A 440 -63.93 -47.35 -4.00
C PHE A 440 -63.39 -47.06 -2.60
N SER A 441 -62.25 -47.67 -2.27
CA SER A 441 -61.51 -47.39 -1.04
C SER A 441 -60.17 -46.75 -1.39
N TYR A 442 -60.01 -45.47 -1.06
CA TYR A 442 -58.76 -44.71 -1.23
C TYR A 442 -57.97 -44.69 0.09
N PHE A 443 -56.76 -45.22 0.07
CA PHE A 443 -55.89 -45.31 1.25
C PHE A 443 -54.98 -44.08 1.33
N LEU A 444 -55.21 -43.18 2.29
CA LEU A 444 -54.46 -41.92 2.43
C LEU A 444 -52.99 -42.12 2.82
N ALA A 445 -52.64 -43.27 3.38
CA ALA A 445 -51.27 -43.62 3.75
C ALA A 445 -50.38 -43.94 2.53
N THR A 446 -50.95 -44.53 1.48
CA THR A 446 -50.18 -45.09 0.35
C THR A 446 -50.63 -44.60 -1.04
N ASP A 447 -51.64 -43.73 -1.10
CA ASP A 447 -52.29 -43.24 -2.33
C ASP A 447 -52.78 -44.36 -3.26
N MET A 448 -53.11 -45.52 -2.68
CA MET A 448 -53.62 -46.66 -3.44
C MET A 448 -55.14 -46.67 -3.43
N ILE A 449 -55.73 -47.16 -4.52
CA ILE A 449 -57.16 -47.37 -4.67
C ILE A 449 -57.43 -48.87 -4.68
N SER A 450 -58.51 -49.29 -4.03
CA SER A 450 -59.07 -50.64 -4.18
C SER A 450 -60.55 -50.53 -4.49
N ILE A 451 -61.02 -51.38 -5.39
CA ILE A 451 -62.42 -51.40 -5.85
C ILE A 451 -63.02 -52.74 -5.43
N PHE A 452 -64.15 -52.69 -4.73
CA PHE A 452 -64.86 -53.87 -4.24
C PHE A 452 -66.32 -53.83 -4.70
N GLU A 453 -66.80 -54.92 -5.27
CA GLU A 453 -68.20 -55.11 -5.67
C GLU A 453 -68.92 -55.92 -4.59
N PRO A 454 -69.89 -55.33 -3.86
CA PRO A 454 -70.68 -56.06 -2.88
C PRO A 454 -71.49 -57.19 -3.53
N PRO A 455 -71.49 -58.42 -2.97
CA PRO A 455 -72.25 -59.52 -3.52
C PRO A 455 -73.76 -59.29 -3.35
N VAL A 456 -74.50 -59.38 -4.45
CA VAL A 456 -75.97 -59.24 -4.48
C VAL A 456 -76.60 -60.61 -4.73
N ARG A 457 -77.59 -61.01 -3.92
CA ARG A 457 -78.30 -62.27 -4.13
C ARG A 457 -79.10 -62.20 -5.43
N ASN A 458 -79.09 -63.29 -6.20
CA ASN A 458 -79.85 -63.47 -7.44
C ASN A 458 -79.42 -62.54 -8.61
N SER A 459 -78.24 -61.91 -8.57
CA SER A 459 -77.74 -61.05 -9.66
C SER A 459 -77.10 -61.82 -10.82
N GLY A 460 -76.72 -63.10 -10.62
CA GLY A 460 -75.95 -63.89 -11.59
C GLY A 460 -74.47 -63.50 -11.70
N ILE A 461 -74.02 -62.45 -11.00
CA ILE A 461 -72.64 -61.94 -11.03
C ILE A 461 -71.97 -62.24 -9.68
N ILE A 462 -70.78 -62.85 -9.74
CA ILE A 462 -69.97 -63.11 -8.54
C ILE A 462 -69.35 -61.79 -8.09
N GLY A 463 -69.91 -61.22 -7.02
CA GLY A 463 -69.32 -60.05 -6.35
C GLY A 463 -68.01 -60.40 -5.64
N GLY A 464 -67.20 -59.37 -5.38
CA GLY A 464 -65.92 -59.53 -4.72
C GLY A 464 -64.94 -58.40 -5.03
N LYS A 465 -63.66 -58.68 -4.89
CA LYS A 465 -62.60 -57.69 -5.14
C LYS A 465 -62.42 -57.48 -6.64
N PHE A 466 -62.86 -56.32 -7.13
CA PHE A 466 -62.72 -55.93 -8.53
C PHE A 466 -61.29 -55.44 -8.83
N LEU A 467 -60.69 -54.66 -7.91
CA LEU A 467 -59.31 -54.19 -8.03
C LEU A 467 -58.52 -54.33 -6.71
N GLY A 468 -57.30 -54.87 -6.85
CA GLY A 468 -56.19 -54.81 -5.89
C GLY A 468 -55.97 -53.45 -5.24
N ARG A 469 -55.20 -53.37 -4.15
CA ARG A 469 -54.64 -52.08 -3.73
C ARG A 469 -53.58 -51.71 -4.76
N THR A 470 -53.89 -50.76 -5.63
CA THR A 470 -53.02 -50.38 -6.73
C THR A 470 -53.03 -48.86 -6.89
N LYS A 471 -51.88 -48.26 -7.24
CA LYS A 471 -51.79 -46.84 -7.55
C LYS A 471 -52.27 -46.63 -8.99
N VAL A 472 -53.33 -45.86 -9.17
CA VAL A 472 -53.97 -45.69 -10.49
C VAL A 472 -53.49 -44.39 -11.14
N VAL A 473 -53.04 -44.48 -12.39
CA VAL A 473 -52.61 -43.33 -13.20
C VAL A 473 -53.79 -42.66 -13.88
N LYS A 474 -53.71 -41.34 -14.09
CA LYS A 474 -54.71 -40.58 -14.84
C LYS A 474 -54.60 -40.90 -16.35
N PRO A 475 -55.70 -40.89 -17.10
CA PRO A 475 -55.71 -41.27 -18.52
C PRO A 475 -54.87 -40.36 -19.45
N HIS A 476 -54.53 -39.14 -19.01
CA HIS A 476 -53.73 -38.18 -19.79
C HIS A 476 -52.28 -38.03 -19.30
N SER A 477 -51.78 -38.90 -18.43
CA SER A 477 -50.39 -38.82 -17.96
C SER A 477 -49.39 -39.45 -18.93
N SER A 478 -48.24 -38.80 -19.11
CA SER A 478 -47.09 -39.39 -19.80
C SER A 478 -46.58 -40.62 -19.04
N VAL A 479 -46.12 -41.63 -19.78
CA VAL A 479 -45.49 -42.83 -19.22
C VAL A 479 -44.23 -42.50 -18.42
N GLU A 480 -43.52 -41.43 -18.78
CA GLU A 480 -42.29 -40.97 -18.12
C GLU A 480 -42.55 -40.19 -16.84
N ASN A 481 -43.70 -39.51 -16.75
CA ASN A 481 -44.13 -38.73 -15.59
C ASN A 481 -45.57 -39.10 -15.23
N PRO A 482 -45.79 -40.28 -14.62
CA PRO A 482 -47.13 -40.74 -14.28
C PRO A 482 -47.76 -39.84 -13.21
N VAL A 483 -48.90 -39.24 -13.55
CA VAL A 483 -49.70 -38.45 -12.61
C VAL A 483 -50.78 -39.37 -12.04
N TYR A 484 -50.72 -39.60 -10.74
CA TYR A 484 -51.65 -40.49 -10.04
C TYR A 484 -52.90 -39.75 -9.54
N TYR A 485 -54.00 -40.49 -9.32
CA TYR A 485 -55.19 -39.92 -8.69
C TYR A 485 -54.95 -39.56 -7.22
N GLY A 486 -55.32 -38.33 -6.87
CA GLY A 486 -55.29 -37.80 -5.51
C GLY A 486 -56.68 -37.77 -4.86
N PRO A 487 -56.77 -37.48 -3.55
CA PRO A 487 -58.05 -37.32 -2.86
C PRO A 487 -58.93 -36.25 -3.50
N SER A 488 -58.33 -35.20 -4.05
CA SER A 488 -59.00 -34.06 -4.71
C SER A 488 -59.80 -34.45 -5.95
N ASP A 489 -59.43 -35.55 -6.62
CA ASP A 489 -60.09 -36.02 -7.83
C ASP A 489 -61.40 -36.77 -7.52
N PHE A 490 -61.60 -37.21 -6.26
CA PHE A 490 -62.78 -37.96 -5.83
C PHE A 490 -63.84 -37.05 -5.22
N PHE A 491 -64.89 -36.75 -6.00
CA PHE A 491 -66.07 -36.03 -5.55
C PHE A 491 -67.34 -36.61 -6.18
N ILE A 492 -68.52 -36.27 -5.65
CA ILE A 492 -69.79 -36.79 -6.15
C ILE A 492 -70.02 -36.31 -7.57
N GLY A 493 -70.31 -37.23 -8.49
CA GLY A 493 -70.43 -36.98 -9.93
C GLY A 493 -69.12 -37.03 -10.71
N ALA A 494 -67.97 -37.20 -10.06
CA ALA A 494 -66.69 -37.36 -10.74
C ALA A 494 -66.64 -38.67 -11.56
N VAL A 495 -66.02 -38.61 -12.74
CA VAL A 495 -65.77 -39.77 -13.60
C VAL A 495 -64.31 -40.19 -13.42
N ILE A 496 -64.10 -41.37 -12.85
CA ILE A 496 -62.77 -41.93 -12.59
C ILE A 496 -62.52 -43.06 -13.58
N GLU A 497 -61.50 -42.89 -14.42
CA GLU A 497 -61.08 -43.92 -15.35
C GLU A 497 -60.00 -44.80 -14.70
N VAL A 498 -60.26 -46.11 -14.64
CA VAL A 498 -59.37 -47.11 -14.05
C VAL A 498 -59.21 -48.27 -15.03
N PHE A 499 -58.01 -48.44 -15.60
CA PHE A 499 -57.68 -49.50 -16.57
C PHE A 499 -58.70 -49.65 -17.72
N GLY A 500 -59.18 -48.53 -18.28
CA GLY A 500 -60.15 -48.49 -19.38
C GLY A 500 -61.63 -48.58 -18.96
N HIS A 501 -61.92 -48.78 -17.67
CA HIS A 501 -63.28 -48.72 -17.13
C HIS A 501 -63.57 -47.34 -16.53
N ARG A 502 -64.71 -46.76 -16.88
CA ARG A 502 -65.16 -45.46 -16.36
C ARG A 502 -66.16 -45.64 -15.23
N PHE A 503 -65.84 -45.12 -14.05
CA PHE A 503 -66.70 -45.18 -12.88
C PHE A 503 -67.20 -43.81 -12.51
N ILE A 504 -68.50 -43.69 -12.25
CA ILE A 504 -69.12 -42.44 -11.80
C ILE A 504 -69.34 -42.55 -10.30
N ILE A 505 -68.75 -41.63 -9.53
CA ILE A 505 -68.97 -41.55 -8.09
C ILE A 505 -70.40 -41.06 -7.84
N ARG A 506 -71.21 -41.84 -7.11
CA ARG A 506 -72.61 -41.54 -6.81
C ARG A 506 -72.79 -41.01 -5.39
N ASP A 507 -72.13 -41.63 -4.42
CA ASP A 507 -72.28 -41.29 -3.00
C ASP A 507 -70.95 -41.46 -2.24
N THR A 508 -70.87 -40.92 -1.03
CA THR A 508 -69.67 -40.92 -0.17
C THR A 508 -70.00 -41.32 1.25
N ASP A 509 -69.05 -41.93 1.95
CA ASP A 509 -69.19 -42.23 3.38
C ASP A 509 -69.19 -40.95 4.24
N ASN A 510 -69.83 -40.99 5.41
CA ASN A 510 -69.88 -39.87 6.36
C ASN A 510 -68.48 -39.45 6.82
N TYR A 511 -67.53 -40.40 6.90
CA TYR A 511 -66.14 -40.11 7.20
C TYR A 511 -65.47 -39.25 6.12
N VAL A 512 -65.79 -39.51 4.84
CA VAL A 512 -65.27 -38.74 3.71
C VAL A 512 -65.78 -37.31 3.76
N LEU A 513 -67.06 -37.12 4.06
CA LEU A 513 -67.65 -35.78 4.19
C LEU A 513 -66.91 -34.92 5.24
N LYS A 514 -66.68 -35.48 6.44
CA LYS A 514 -65.90 -34.80 7.49
C LYS A 514 -64.46 -34.53 7.06
N TYR A 515 -63.83 -35.47 6.35
CA TYR A 515 -62.49 -35.30 5.84
C TYR A 515 -62.42 -34.15 4.81
N MET A 516 -63.39 -34.08 3.89
CA MET A 516 -63.47 -33.03 2.88
C MET A 516 -63.75 -31.66 3.49
N GLU A 517 -64.59 -31.57 4.52
CA GLU A 517 -64.81 -30.33 5.29
C GLU A 517 -63.53 -29.87 5.99
N SER A 518 -62.81 -30.78 6.66
CA SER A 518 -61.56 -30.45 7.35
C SER A 518 -60.41 -30.05 6.39
N ASN A 519 -60.45 -30.53 5.15
CA ASN A 519 -59.43 -30.29 4.12
C ASN A 519 -60.00 -29.53 2.92
N ALA A 520 -60.97 -28.64 3.12
CA ALA A 520 -61.71 -27.96 2.05
C ALA A 520 -60.80 -27.22 1.04
N ALA A 521 -59.63 -26.75 1.48
CA ALA A 521 -58.65 -26.08 0.63
C ALA A 521 -58.03 -26.97 -0.47
N GLN A 522 -58.06 -28.31 -0.31
CA GLN A 522 -57.50 -29.26 -1.29
C GLN A 522 -58.48 -29.61 -2.42
N TYR A 523 -59.75 -29.23 -2.29
CA TYR A 523 -60.82 -29.61 -3.21
C TYR A 523 -61.24 -28.44 -4.10
N SER A 524 -61.70 -28.75 -5.31
CA SER A 524 -62.27 -27.73 -6.20
C SER A 524 -63.61 -27.20 -5.65
N PRO A 525 -63.99 -25.96 -5.97
CA PRO A 525 -65.29 -25.42 -5.55
C PRO A 525 -66.46 -26.26 -6.08
N GLU A 526 -66.32 -26.87 -7.25
CA GLU A 526 -67.29 -27.80 -7.85
C GLU A 526 -67.48 -29.06 -6.99
N ALA A 527 -66.38 -29.62 -6.46
CA ALA A 527 -66.42 -30.78 -5.58
C ALA A 527 -67.18 -30.46 -4.27
N LEU A 528 -66.94 -29.29 -3.69
CA LEU A 528 -67.61 -28.84 -2.47
C LEU A 528 -69.11 -28.55 -2.71
N LEU A 529 -69.46 -27.95 -3.85
CA LEU A 529 -70.85 -27.69 -4.24
C LEU A 529 -71.63 -28.99 -4.49
N SER A 530 -70.98 -29.99 -5.10
CA SER A 530 -71.59 -31.31 -5.34
C SER A 530 -72.02 -31.99 -4.04
N ILE A 531 -71.18 -31.89 -3.00
CA ILE A 531 -71.50 -32.39 -1.66
C ILE A 531 -72.67 -31.62 -1.04
N GLN A 532 -72.64 -30.29 -1.06
CA GLN A 532 -73.70 -29.46 -0.49
C GLN A 532 -75.06 -29.77 -1.15
N ASN A 533 -75.07 -29.97 -2.46
CA ASN A 533 -76.26 -30.36 -3.20
C ASN A 533 -76.74 -31.78 -2.85
N HIS A 534 -75.83 -32.71 -2.59
CA HIS A 534 -76.16 -34.06 -2.15
C HIS A 534 -76.77 -34.08 -0.73
N ILE A 535 -76.21 -33.31 0.20
CA ILE A 535 -76.75 -33.15 1.56
C ILE A 535 -78.16 -32.53 1.50
N ARG A 536 -78.35 -31.45 0.73
CA ARG A 536 -79.66 -30.81 0.53
C ARG A 536 -80.70 -31.75 -0.09
N LYS A 537 -80.31 -32.61 -1.03
CA LYS A 537 -81.21 -33.62 -1.63
C LYS A 537 -81.64 -34.71 -0.64
N ARG A 538 -80.78 -35.04 0.34
CA ARG A 538 -81.05 -36.06 1.36
C ARG A 538 -81.92 -35.55 2.51
N GLU A 539 -81.89 -34.24 2.76
CA GLU A 539 -82.74 -33.55 3.75
C GLU A 539 -84.13 -33.16 3.19
N ALA A 540 -84.36 -33.31 1.88
CA ALA A 540 -85.70 -33.21 1.31
C ALA A 540 -86.52 -34.49 1.63
N PRO A 541 -87.79 -34.39 2.08
CA PRO A 541 -88.57 -35.57 2.45
C PRO A 541 -88.92 -36.41 1.21
N ALA A 542 -88.42 -37.64 1.14
CA ALA A 542 -88.80 -38.66 0.16
C ALA A 542 -89.57 -39.83 0.83
N PRO A 543 -90.51 -40.49 0.13
CA PRO A 543 -91.54 -41.36 0.72
C PRO A 543 -91.02 -42.67 1.33
N GLU A 544 -91.77 -43.22 2.29
CA GLU A 544 -91.40 -44.20 3.32
C GLU A 544 -90.86 -45.59 2.89
N LEU A 545 -90.63 -45.86 1.61
CA LEU A 545 -90.16 -47.19 1.16
C LEU A 545 -88.62 -47.37 1.20
N GLU A 546 -87.82 -46.31 1.31
CA GLU A 546 -86.35 -46.42 1.31
C GLU A 546 -85.71 -46.53 2.72
N LYS A 547 -86.47 -46.26 3.79
CA LYS A 547 -85.96 -46.31 5.17
C LYS A 547 -85.60 -47.74 5.62
N LEU A 548 -86.24 -48.77 5.06
CA LEU A 548 -85.96 -50.18 5.41
C LEU A 548 -84.67 -50.74 4.78
N ALA A 549 -84.19 -50.15 3.68
CA ALA A 549 -82.92 -50.54 3.05
C ALA A 549 -81.71 -49.91 3.79
N PHE A 550 -81.91 -48.75 4.42
CA PHE A 550 -80.86 -47.96 5.06
C PHE A 550 -80.34 -48.58 6.36
N THR A 551 -81.21 -49.15 7.19
CA THR A 551 -80.81 -49.83 8.45
C THR A 551 -80.07 -51.14 8.19
N LYS A 552 -80.31 -51.81 7.05
CA LYS A 552 -79.60 -53.04 6.67
C LYS A 552 -78.18 -52.77 6.15
N PHE A 553 -77.92 -51.57 5.62
CA PHE A 553 -76.61 -51.13 5.12
C PHE A 553 -75.62 -50.83 6.26
N LEU A 554 -76.08 -50.16 7.32
CA LEU A 554 -75.25 -49.87 8.51
C LEU A 554 -74.80 -51.14 9.26
N TRP A 555 -75.60 -52.21 9.22
CA TRP A 555 -75.27 -53.48 9.88
C TRP A 555 -74.20 -54.29 9.12
N LEU A 556 -74.25 -54.32 7.78
CA LEU A 556 -73.25 -55.00 6.93
C LEU A 556 -71.86 -54.32 6.94
N CYS A 557 -71.78 -53.02 7.20
CA CYS A 557 -70.51 -52.32 7.36
C CYS A 557 -69.78 -52.66 8.68
N SER A 558 -70.49 -53.12 9.72
CA SER A 558 -69.91 -53.48 11.02
C SER A 558 -69.32 -54.90 11.05
N GLU A 559 -69.82 -55.84 10.26
CA GLU A 559 -69.37 -57.25 10.30
C GLU A 559 -68.04 -57.51 9.58
N SER A 560 -67.60 -56.60 8.70
CA SER A 560 -66.31 -56.71 8.00
C SER A 560 -65.08 -56.41 8.88
N HIS A 561 -65.27 -56.16 10.17
CA HIS A 561 -64.19 -56.01 11.17
C HIS A 561 -64.08 -57.19 12.15
N SER A 562 -64.95 -58.21 12.12
CA SER A 562 -64.91 -59.31 13.11
C SER A 562 -64.44 -60.68 12.60
N LYS A 563 -64.01 -60.79 11.33
CA LYS A 563 -63.62 -62.07 10.71
C LYS A 563 -62.18 -62.17 10.19
N ASP A 564 -61.27 -61.31 10.65
CA ASP A 564 -59.82 -61.41 10.35
C ASP A 564 -58.96 -61.69 11.61
N SER A 565 -59.54 -62.29 12.66
CA SER A 565 -58.79 -62.76 13.84
C SER A 565 -59.00 -64.26 14.06
N SER A 566 -58.42 -65.09 13.19
CA SER A 566 -58.11 -66.49 13.52
C SER A 566 -57.07 -67.12 12.56
N ILE A 567 -55.85 -67.31 13.09
CA ILE A 567 -54.91 -68.42 12.83
C ILE A 567 -54.22 -68.40 11.44
N SER A 568 -52.88 -68.36 11.30
CA SER A 568 -51.94 -69.36 11.79
C SER A 568 -50.54 -68.83 12.11
N THR A 569 -50.11 -69.09 13.34
CA THR A 569 -48.71 -69.31 13.71
C THR A 569 -48.21 -70.61 13.08
N SER A 570 -47.22 -70.52 12.19
CA SER A 570 -46.37 -71.65 11.83
C SER A 570 -44.95 -71.38 12.31
N THR A 571 -44.54 -72.21 13.27
CA THR A 571 -43.20 -72.37 13.80
C THR A 571 -42.20 -72.64 12.69
N VAL A 572 -41.18 -71.79 12.55
CA VAL A 572 -39.89 -72.16 11.96
C VAL A 572 -38.83 -71.90 13.03
N ALA A 573 -38.12 -72.97 13.35
CA ALA A 573 -37.12 -73.07 14.40
C ALA A 573 -35.99 -72.06 14.23
N PHE A 574 -35.73 -71.28 15.27
CA PHE A 574 -34.44 -70.64 15.49
C PHE A 574 -33.56 -71.61 16.28
N SER A 575 -32.50 -72.08 15.64
CA SER A 575 -31.42 -72.80 16.28
C SER A 575 -30.66 -71.87 17.22
N SER A 576 -30.34 -72.43 18.39
CA SER A 576 -29.49 -71.89 19.43
C SER A 576 -28.11 -71.48 18.91
N LEU A 577 -27.69 -70.25 19.17
CA LEU A 577 -26.29 -69.87 19.29
C LEU A 577 -26.12 -68.89 20.46
N THR A 578 -25.14 -69.23 21.27
CA THR A 578 -24.74 -68.69 22.57
C THR A 578 -24.25 -67.23 22.53
N PRO A 579 -24.29 -66.51 23.67
CA PRO A 579 -23.72 -65.18 23.78
C PRO A 579 -22.21 -65.28 24.10
N LEU A 580 -21.38 -64.72 23.22
CA LEU A 580 -20.00 -64.38 23.56
C LEU A 580 -19.98 -62.90 23.96
N CYS A 581 -19.94 -62.66 25.27
CA CYS A 581 -19.17 -61.53 25.83
C CYS A 581 -17.75 -61.62 25.30
N TRP A 582 -17.10 -60.48 25.01
CA TRP A 582 -15.75 -60.12 25.49
C TRP A 582 -15.50 -58.65 25.13
N VAL A 583 -15.27 -57.87 26.19
CA VAL A 583 -14.40 -56.68 26.39
C VAL A 583 -14.35 -55.59 25.32
#